data_AF-A0A814N181-F1
#
_entry.id   AF-A0A814N181-F1
#
_cell.length_a   1.000
_cell.length_b   1.000
_cell.length_c   1.000
_cell.angle_alpha   90.00
_cell.angle_beta   90.00
_cell.angle_gamma   90.00
#
_symmetry.space_group_name_H-M   'P 1'
#
loop_
_entity.id
_entity.type
_entity.pdbx_description
1 polymer ?
#
loop_
_entity_poly.entity_id
_entity_poly.type
_entity_poly.pdbx_seq_one_letter_code
_entity_poly.pdbx_strand_id
1 'polypeptide(L)'
;MSLTTSNTNMLKKIGSHQESHTNGVVPCENDQHNVLEPIIIEGKLLTLEQLVQIVRNHRNVELSDDADICNRMEKSVAIIADVVNTSQPLYGVTSLFGGLANRLVCSELAEELQNNLVRAHKTGCGSTIPLETIRAAMILRANAHFIGASGIRRLWDERLVRFVREGVTPLVPEFGSIGASGDLIPLSYIASAISGQDETLRVDFRGEVMSAPEALTKLGYETKRYNAKEGLAMLNGTSVMTASASLACHDLYTLMAAIIHVHAMTLQALAASNQPFHPFLQKIKGHQGQVV
;
A
#
# COMPACT_ATOMS: atom_id res chain seq x y z
N MET A 1 -1.90 -28.81 27.20
CA MET A 1 -0.60 -28.11 27.20
C MET A 1 -0.25 -27.87 25.73
N SER A 2 -0.13 -26.69 25.15
CA SER A 2 0.10 -25.33 25.66
C SER A 2 -0.53 -24.36 24.64
N LEU A 3 -1.43 -23.47 25.12
CA LEU A 3 -2.08 -22.40 24.34
C LEU A 3 -1.49 -21.02 24.69
N THR A 4 -0.27 -20.96 25.24
CA THR A 4 0.22 -19.75 25.93
C THR A 4 1.23 -18.89 25.16
N THR A 5 1.57 -19.20 23.91
CA THR A 5 2.57 -18.42 23.15
C THR A 5 2.01 -17.37 22.19
N SER A 6 0.69 -17.29 21.99
CA SER A 6 0.09 -16.33 21.03
C SER A 6 -0.31 -14.96 21.63
N ASN A 7 -0.33 -14.80 22.96
CA ASN A 7 -0.82 -13.57 23.61
C ASN A 7 0.26 -12.50 23.86
N THR A 8 1.54 -12.86 23.78
CA THR A 8 2.65 -11.98 24.16
C THR A 8 2.93 -10.87 23.14
N ASN A 9 2.59 -11.08 21.87
CA ASN A 9 2.73 -10.06 20.82
C ASN A 9 1.52 -9.12 20.70
N MET A 10 0.34 -9.54 21.16
CA MET A 10 -0.86 -8.71 21.14
C MET A 10 -0.79 -7.63 22.24
N LEU A 11 -0.37 -8.01 23.45
CA LEU A 11 -0.23 -7.09 24.59
C LEU A 11 0.90 -6.07 24.41
N LYS A 12 2.00 -6.43 23.72
CA LYS A 12 3.07 -5.49 23.38
C LYS A 12 2.64 -4.42 22.36
N LYS A 13 1.66 -4.70 21.49
CA LYS A 13 1.11 -3.71 20.55
C LYS A 13 0.06 -2.78 21.17
N ILE A 14 -0.60 -3.20 22.25
CA ILE A 14 -1.56 -2.35 22.97
C ILE A 14 -0.83 -1.28 23.81
N GLY A 15 0.39 -1.57 24.25
CA GLY A 15 1.20 -0.66 25.07
C GLY A 15 1.71 0.61 24.36
N SER A 16 1.65 0.70 23.03
CA SER A 16 2.10 1.89 22.29
C SER A 16 1.04 2.99 22.12
N HIS A 17 -0.17 2.82 22.66
CA HIS A 17 -1.24 3.82 22.65
C HIS A 17 -1.31 4.66 23.94
N GLN A 18 -0.18 4.90 24.61
CA GLN A 18 -0.14 5.70 25.85
C GLN A 18 -0.17 7.22 25.63
N GLU A 19 -0.27 7.70 24.39
CA GLU A 19 -0.41 9.12 24.08
C GLU A 19 -1.88 9.49 23.84
N SER A 20 -2.26 10.71 24.24
CA SER A 20 -3.60 11.26 24.07
C SER A 20 -4.09 11.09 22.62
N HIS A 21 -5.30 10.58 22.43
CA HIS A 21 -5.92 10.45 21.10
C HIS A 21 -6.14 11.79 20.38
N THR A 22 -5.97 12.92 21.08
CA THR A 22 -6.01 14.27 20.52
C THR A 22 -4.64 14.82 20.11
N ASN A 23 -3.53 14.21 20.55
CA ASN A 23 -2.17 14.66 20.20
C ASN A 23 -1.77 14.30 18.76
N GLY A 24 -2.51 13.41 18.10
CA GLY A 24 -2.28 13.03 16.70
C GLY A 24 -2.66 14.10 15.69
N VAL A 25 -3.37 15.17 16.11
CA VAL A 25 -3.69 16.32 15.26
C VAL A 25 -2.73 17.45 15.63
N VAL A 26 -1.49 17.33 15.18
CA VAL A 26 -0.55 18.45 15.20
C VAL A 26 -1.05 19.44 14.14
N PRO A 27 -1.28 20.74 14.47
CA PRO A 27 -1.54 21.75 13.47
C PRO A 27 -0.43 21.68 12.43
N CYS A 28 -0.79 21.67 11.15
CA CYS A 28 0.19 21.82 10.09
C CYS A 28 0.85 23.19 10.27
N GLU A 29 1.99 23.24 10.94
CA GLU A 29 2.79 24.45 11.01
C GLU A 29 3.12 24.86 9.58
N ASN A 30 2.74 26.09 9.23
CA ASN A 30 3.07 26.72 7.96
C ASN A 30 4.59 26.94 7.90
N ASP A 31 5.35 25.88 7.66
CA ASP A 31 6.78 25.95 7.40
C ASP A 31 6.99 26.26 5.91
N GLN A 32 6.92 27.55 5.60
CA GLN A 32 7.39 28.06 4.32
C GLN A 32 8.92 27.87 4.28
N HIS A 33 9.38 27.01 3.37
CA HIS A 33 10.79 26.78 2.98
C HIS A 33 11.65 25.87 3.88
N ASN A 34 11.13 24.71 4.28
CA ASN A 34 12.00 23.57 4.63
C ASN A 34 11.74 22.45 3.62
N VAL A 35 12.75 22.09 2.81
CA VAL A 35 12.64 20.91 1.93
C VAL A 35 12.65 19.70 2.86
N LEU A 36 11.45 19.25 3.23
CA LEU A 36 11.30 18.09 4.09
C LEU A 36 12.03 16.90 3.45
N GLU A 37 12.89 16.26 4.25
CA GLU A 37 13.62 15.05 3.85
C GLU A 37 12.67 14.02 3.20
N PRO A 38 13.11 13.28 2.19
CA PRO A 38 12.29 12.27 1.55
C PRO A 38 11.85 11.20 2.54
N ILE A 39 10.64 10.67 2.34
CA ILE A 39 10.21 9.47 3.06
C ILE A 39 10.85 8.25 2.39
N ILE A 40 11.60 7.47 3.18
CA ILE A 40 12.32 6.29 2.68
C ILE A 40 11.46 5.04 2.84
N ILE A 41 11.31 4.29 1.75
CA ILE A 41 10.65 2.98 1.71
C ILE A 41 11.69 1.89 1.92
N GLU A 42 11.55 1.16 3.03
CA GLU A 42 12.55 0.18 3.48
C GLU A 42 11.94 -1.16 3.95
N GLY A 43 10.64 -1.37 3.75
CA GLY A 43 9.94 -2.59 4.17
C GLY A 43 9.68 -2.65 5.68
N LYS A 44 9.62 -1.48 6.32
CA LYS A 44 9.23 -1.32 7.73
C LYS A 44 7.85 -0.68 7.83
N LEU A 45 7.41 -0.39 9.06
CA LEU A 45 6.16 0.30 9.33
C LEU A 45 6.18 1.69 8.69
N LEU A 46 5.18 1.96 7.86
CA LEU A 46 4.88 3.28 7.29
C LEU A 46 3.67 3.84 8.04
N THR A 47 3.78 5.05 8.60
CA THR A 47 2.67 5.65 9.36
C THR A 47 1.58 6.20 8.43
N LEU A 48 0.39 6.46 8.99
CA LEU A 48 -0.71 7.06 8.23
C LEU A 48 -0.33 8.46 7.73
N GLU A 49 0.33 9.24 8.58
CA GLU A 49 0.79 10.60 8.29
C GLU A 49 1.83 10.57 7.16
N GLN A 50 2.80 9.65 7.21
CA GLN A 50 3.79 9.50 6.14
C GLN A 50 3.12 9.16 4.81
N LEU A 51 2.18 8.20 4.81
CA LEU A 51 1.46 7.82 3.59
C LEU A 51 0.66 9.01 3.02
N VAL A 52 -0.05 9.76 3.85
CA VAL A 52 -0.81 10.96 3.45
C VAL A 52 0.11 12.05 2.92
N GLN A 53 1.25 12.30 3.56
CA GLN A 53 2.23 13.27 3.08
C GLN A 53 2.72 12.93 1.67
N ILE A 54 2.92 11.65 1.36
CA ILE A 54 3.30 11.21 0.00
C ILE A 54 2.16 11.46 -0.98
N VAL A 55 0.94 11.00 -0.68
CA VAL A 55 -0.13 10.91 -1.70
C VAL A 55 -1.01 12.14 -1.80
N ARG A 56 -1.14 12.96 -0.75
CA ARG A 56 -1.93 14.20 -0.78
C ARG A 56 -1.05 15.45 -0.84
N ASN A 57 0.05 15.46 -0.11
CA ASN A 57 0.95 16.61 -0.02
C ASN A 57 2.14 16.52 -0.99
N HIS A 58 2.23 15.46 -1.79
CA HIS A 58 3.28 15.25 -2.79
C HIS A 58 4.71 15.32 -2.20
N ARG A 59 4.88 14.91 -0.94
CA ARG A 59 6.20 14.79 -0.32
C ARG A 59 7.04 13.77 -1.08
N ASN A 60 8.32 14.09 -1.29
CA ASN A 60 9.25 13.20 -2.00
C ASN A 60 9.35 11.85 -1.27
N VAL A 61 9.46 10.78 -2.06
CA VAL A 61 9.53 9.39 -1.58
C VAL A 61 10.59 8.64 -2.36
N GLU A 62 11.47 7.93 -1.64
CA GLU A 62 12.61 7.22 -2.21
C GLU A 62 12.67 5.78 -1.70
N LEU A 63 13.31 4.91 -2.47
CA LEU A 63 13.59 3.55 -2.03
C LEU A 63 14.90 3.57 -1.25
N SER A 64 14.98 2.74 -0.20
CA SER A 64 16.23 2.61 0.54
C SER A 64 17.33 1.98 -0.30
N ASP A 65 18.53 2.56 -0.25
CA ASP A 65 19.76 2.01 -0.83
C ASP A 65 20.59 1.21 0.18
N ASP A 66 20.02 0.92 1.35
CA ASP A 66 20.66 0.10 2.37
C ASP A 66 21.07 -1.28 1.81
N ALA A 67 22.34 -1.62 2.00
CA ALA A 67 22.95 -2.80 1.39
C ALA A 67 22.30 -4.10 1.87
N ASP A 68 21.84 -4.19 3.11
CA ASP A 68 21.20 -5.38 3.64
C ASP A 68 19.81 -5.58 3.04
N ILE A 69 19.09 -4.48 2.78
CA ILE A 69 17.81 -4.49 2.04
C ILE A 69 18.01 -4.99 0.61
N CYS A 70 18.96 -4.39 -0.11
CA CYS A 70 19.27 -4.79 -1.48
C CYS A 70 19.66 -6.27 -1.54
N ASN A 71 20.57 -6.70 -0.66
CA ASN A 71 21.04 -8.08 -0.61
C ASN A 71 19.92 -9.10 -0.34
N ARG A 72 18.96 -8.81 0.55
CA ARG A 72 17.85 -9.75 0.80
C ARG A 72 16.88 -9.82 -0.38
N MET A 73 16.63 -8.71 -1.07
CA MET A 73 15.79 -8.70 -2.27
C MET A 73 16.41 -9.51 -3.40
N GLU A 74 17.71 -9.32 -3.66
CA GLU A 74 18.46 -10.09 -4.65
C GLU A 74 18.48 -11.59 -4.33
N LYS A 75 18.73 -11.96 -3.07
CA LYS A 75 18.64 -13.36 -2.62
C LYS A 75 17.26 -13.96 -2.88
N SER A 76 16.19 -13.21 -2.62
CA SER A 76 14.82 -13.66 -2.88
C SER A 76 14.57 -13.94 -4.35
N VAL A 77 15.10 -13.10 -5.25
CA VAL A 77 15.02 -13.30 -6.70
C VAL A 77 15.83 -14.53 -7.14
N ALA A 78 17.05 -14.69 -6.62
CA ALA A 78 17.92 -15.81 -6.94
C ALA A 78 17.28 -17.17 -6.57
N ILE A 79 16.63 -17.25 -5.40
CA ILE A 79 15.90 -18.47 -4.99
C ILE A 79 14.81 -18.85 -6.00
N ILE A 80 14.07 -17.88 -6.54
CA ILE A 80 13.06 -18.17 -7.57
C ILE A 80 13.70 -18.69 -8.85
N ALA A 81 14.82 -18.09 -9.28
CA ALA A 81 15.56 -18.56 -10.45
C ALA A 81 16.03 -20.01 -10.27
N ASP A 82 16.58 -20.36 -9.10
CA ASP A 82 17.03 -21.72 -8.79
C ASP A 82 15.87 -22.72 -8.79
N VAL A 83 14.70 -22.36 -8.24
CA VAL A 83 13.50 -23.21 -8.25
C VAL A 83 13.04 -23.49 -9.68
N VAL A 84 13.03 -22.48 -10.54
CA VAL A 84 12.66 -22.63 -11.95
C VAL A 84 13.67 -23.53 -12.68
N ASN A 85 14.97 -23.31 -12.47
CA ASN A 85 16.05 -24.09 -13.10
C ASN A 85 16.04 -25.57 -12.67
N THR A 86 15.70 -25.84 -11.40
CA THR A 86 15.64 -27.20 -10.85
C THR A 86 14.28 -27.86 -11.03
N SER A 87 13.31 -27.18 -11.66
CA SER A 87 11.93 -27.66 -11.85
C SER A 87 11.25 -28.12 -10.55
N GLN A 88 11.61 -27.51 -9.42
CA GLN A 88 10.98 -27.82 -8.13
C GLN A 88 9.54 -27.29 -8.11
N PRO A 89 8.55 -28.07 -7.63
CA PRO A 89 7.17 -27.60 -7.53
C PRO A 89 7.03 -26.42 -6.57
N LEU A 90 6.55 -25.29 -7.09
CA LEU A 90 6.31 -24.05 -6.34
C LEU A 90 5.07 -23.35 -6.87
N TYR A 91 4.15 -23.05 -5.94
CA TYR A 91 2.86 -22.43 -6.23
C TYR A 91 2.99 -21.12 -7.02
N GLY A 92 2.30 -21.05 -8.15
CA GLY A 92 2.26 -19.88 -9.00
C GLY A 92 3.58 -19.54 -9.68
N VAL A 93 4.54 -20.47 -9.68
CA VAL A 93 5.83 -20.37 -10.38
C VAL A 93 5.98 -21.55 -11.33
N THR A 94 6.04 -22.77 -10.80
CA THR A 94 6.08 -24.04 -11.55
C THR A 94 4.80 -24.85 -11.38
N SER A 95 3.78 -24.26 -10.74
CA SER A 95 2.39 -24.71 -10.80
C SER A 95 1.43 -23.54 -11.04
N LEU A 96 0.19 -23.86 -11.45
CA LEU A 96 -0.85 -22.84 -11.69
C LEU A 96 -1.40 -22.25 -10.38
N PHE A 97 -2.46 -21.44 -10.51
CA PHE A 97 -3.05 -20.65 -9.43
C PHE A 97 -4.40 -21.22 -8.96
N GLY A 98 -4.79 -20.89 -7.72
CA GLY A 98 -6.13 -21.16 -7.19
C GLY A 98 -6.54 -22.64 -7.32
N GLY A 99 -7.73 -22.90 -7.86
CA GLY A 99 -8.25 -24.26 -8.03
C GLY A 99 -7.42 -25.17 -8.95
N LEU A 100 -6.44 -24.63 -9.68
CA LEU A 100 -5.53 -25.37 -10.55
C LEU A 100 -4.12 -25.51 -9.96
N ALA A 101 -3.91 -25.18 -8.68
CA ALA A 101 -2.60 -25.19 -8.03
C ALA A 101 -1.81 -26.51 -8.13
N ASN A 102 -2.50 -27.63 -8.38
CA ASN A 102 -1.92 -28.97 -8.55
C ASN A 102 -1.44 -29.26 -9.98
N ARG A 103 -1.66 -28.36 -10.94
CA ARG A 103 -1.18 -28.49 -12.32
C ARG A 103 0.20 -27.87 -12.45
N LEU A 104 1.17 -28.69 -12.81
CA LEU A 104 2.56 -28.26 -13.02
C LEU A 104 2.70 -27.51 -14.35
N VAL A 105 3.67 -26.60 -14.39
CA VAL A 105 4.03 -25.77 -15.54
C VAL A 105 5.51 -25.97 -15.81
N CYS A 106 5.86 -26.21 -17.08
CA CYS A 106 7.25 -26.33 -17.50
C CYS A 106 7.99 -25.00 -17.27
N SER A 107 9.28 -25.07 -16.94
CA SER A 107 10.11 -23.91 -16.59
C SER A 107 10.17 -22.88 -17.72
N GLU A 108 10.10 -23.32 -18.98
CA GLU A 108 10.10 -22.47 -20.18
C GLU A 108 8.85 -21.58 -20.28
N LEU A 109 7.75 -21.97 -19.61
CA LEU A 109 6.50 -21.23 -19.59
C LEU A 109 6.34 -20.38 -18.32
N ALA A 110 7.30 -20.42 -17.39
CA ALA A 110 7.17 -19.76 -16.09
C ALA A 110 7.02 -18.23 -16.21
N GLU A 111 7.71 -17.59 -17.17
CA GLU A 111 7.57 -16.16 -17.44
C GLU A 111 6.24 -15.83 -18.13
N GLU A 112 5.87 -16.61 -19.14
CA GLU A 112 4.61 -16.45 -19.88
C GLU A 112 3.41 -16.56 -18.93
N LEU A 113 3.47 -17.49 -17.97
CA LEU A 113 2.49 -17.65 -16.90
C LEU A 113 2.26 -16.35 -16.11
N GLN A 114 3.33 -15.63 -15.74
CA GLN A 114 3.21 -14.38 -14.97
C GLN A 114 2.60 -13.24 -15.77
N ASN A 115 3.00 -13.11 -17.04
CA ASN A 115 2.46 -12.05 -17.90
C ASN A 115 0.98 -12.31 -18.23
N ASN A 116 0.61 -13.58 -18.44
CA ASN A 116 -0.79 -13.98 -18.62
C ASN A 116 -1.62 -13.81 -17.34
N LEU A 117 -1.04 -14.06 -16.17
CA LEU A 117 -1.70 -13.77 -14.89
C LEU A 117 -2.13 -12.30 -14.81
N VAL A 118 -1.21 -11.37 -15.10
CA VAL A 118 -1.49 -9.93 -15.10
C VAL A 118 -2.57 -9.57 -16.12
N ARG A 119 -2.49 -10.12 -17.34
CA ARG A 119 -3.50 -9.87 -18.39
C ARG A 119 -4.89 -10.39 -18.01
N ALA A 120 -4.96 -11.62 -17.51
CA ALA A 120 -6.23 -12.31 -17.24
C ALA A 120 -7.02 -11.73 -16.06
N HIS A 121 -6.37 -11.01 -15.13
CA HIS A 121 -7.03 -10.42 -13.95
C HIS A 121 -7.54 -8.99 -14.17
N LYS A 122 -7.34 -8.41 -15.36
CA LYS A 122 -7.90 -7.10 -15.72
C LYS A 122 -9.37 -7.21 -16.13
N THR A 123 -10.19 -7.62 -15.17
CA THR A 123 -11.63 -7.87 -15.34
C THR A 123 -12.48 -6.94 -14.48
N GLY A 124 -11.90 -5.80 -14.05
CA GLY A 124 -12.57 -4.83 -13.20
C GLY A 124 -13.64 -4.01 -13.95
N CYS A 125 -14.60 -3.47 -13.20
CA CYS A 125 -15.66 -2.62 -13.74
C CYS A 125 -16.06 -1.51 -12.76
N GLY A 126 -16.98 -0.65 -13.18
CA GLY A 126 -17.43 0.51 -12.39
C GLY A 126 -16.58 1.75 -12.63
N SER A 127 -16.70 2.71 -11.72
CA SER A 127 -15.96 3.98 -11.75
C SER A 127 -14.49 3.75 -11.42
N THR A 128 -13.67 4.76 -11.64
CA THR A 128 -12.25 4.71 -11.26
C THR A 128 -12.08 4.95 -9.76
N ILE A 129 -11.30 4.09 -9.10
CA ILE A 129 -10.86 4.27 -7.71
C ILE A 129 -10.13 5.61 -7.60
N PRO A 130 -10.33 6.40 -6.52
CA PRO A 130 -9.64 7.67 -6.32
C PRO A 130 -8.12 7.54 -6.52
N LEU A 131 -7.53 8.49 -7.27
CA LEU A 131 -6.11 8.44 -7.63
C LEU A 131 -5.18 8.42 -6.41
N GLU A 132 -5.55 9.08 -5.32
CA GLU A 132 -4.79 9.02 -4.06
C GLU A 132 -4.73 7.61 -3.46
N THR A 133 -5.81 6.84 -3.56
CA THR A 133 -5.86 5.46 -3.08
C THR A 133 -4.96 4.57 -3.91
N ILE A 134 -4.92 4.77 -5.24
CA ILE A 134 -4.03 4.01 -6.13
C ILE A 134 -2.57 4.37 -5.90
N ARG A 135 -2.23 5.65 -5.74
CA ARG A 135 -0.87 6.08 -5.36
C ARG A 135 -0.45 5.48 -4.01
N ALA A 136 -1.34 5.48 -3.02
CA ALA A 136 -1.09 4.85 -1.74
C ALA A 136 -0.86 3.34 -1.88
N ALA A 137 -1.66 2.66 -2.70
CA ALA A 137 -1.51 1.23 -2.97
C ALA A 137 -0.16 0.91 -3.63
N MET A 138 0.32 1.76 -4.54
CA MET A 138 1.63 1.62 -5.19
C MET A 138 2.78 1.73 -4.17
N ILE A 139 2.72 2.69 -3.25
CA ILE A 139 3.71 2.84 -2.17
C ILE A 139 3.67 1.65 -1.21
N LEU A 140 2.48 1.24 -0.76
CA LEU A 140 2.32 0.10 0.14
C LEU A 140 2.79 -1.21 -0.51
N ARG A 141 2.58 -1.37 -1.83
CA ARG A 141 3.07 -2.53 -2.58
C ARG A 141 4.59 -2.55 -2.64
N ALA A 142 5.22 -1.42 -2.96
CA ALA A 142 6.67 -1.29 -2.96
C ALA A 142 7.26 -1.57 -1.55
N ASN A 143 6.64 -1.01 -0.51
CA ASN A 143 7.05 -1.27 0.87
C ASN A 143 6.94 -2.77 1.23
N ALA A 144 5.87 -3.45 0.83
CA ALA A 144 5.75 -4.88 1.06
C ALA A 144 6.84 -5.72 0.35
N HIS A 145 7.27 -5.32 -0.84
CA HIS A 145 8.35 -6.00 -1.56
C HIS A 145 9.71 -5.83 -0.87
N PHE A 146 9.97 -4.66 -0.28
CA PHE A 146 11.21 -4.35 0.43
C PHE A 146 11.45 -5.19 1.69
N ILE A 147 10.47 -5.99 2.14
CA ILE A 147 10.68 -7.07 3.12
C ILE A 147 11.65 -8.14 2.59
N GLY A 148 11.79 -8.28 1.25
CA GLY A 148 12.74 -9.21 0.64
C GLY A 148 12.27 -10.67 0.62
N ALA A 149 10.95 -10.90 0.60
CA ALA A 149 10.35 -12.24 0.62
C ALA A 149 9.41 -12.51 -0.56
N SER A 150 9.39 -11.63 -1.57
CA SER A 150 8.43 -11.69 -2.68
C SER A 150 8.99 -12.32 -3.97
N GLY A 151 10.30 -12.49 -4.09
CA GLY A 151 10.93 -13.02 -5.30
C GLY A 151 10.77 -12.11 -6.52
N ILE A 152 10.77 -10.79 -6.30
CA ILE A 152 10.54 -9.76 -7.33
C ILE A 152 11.75 -8.84 -7.43
N ARG A 153 12.10 -8.42 -8.65
CA ARG A 153 13.19 -7.47 -8.88
C ARG A 153 12.82 -6.08 -8.38
N ARG A 154 13.78 -5.42 -7.73
CA ARG A 154 13.71 -4.03 -7.24
C ARG A 154 13.25 -3.02 -8.31
N LEU A 155 13.56 -3.27 -9.58
CA LEU A 155 13.11 -2.45 -10.72
C LEU A 155 11.60 -2.14 -10.71
N TRP A 156 10.76 -3.09 -10.28
CA TRP A 156 9.31 -2.86 -10.25
C TRP A 156 8.91 -1.87 -9.16
N ASP A 157 9.60 -1.91 -8.02
CA ASP A 157 9.43 -0.96 -6.94
C ASP A 157 9.93 0.43 -7.34
N GLU A 158 11.03 0.49 -8.08
CA GLU A 158 11.57 1.74 -8.65
C GLU A 158 10.54 2.39 -9.57
N ARG A 159 9.89 1.60 -10.44
CA ARG A 159 8.81 2.11 -11.30
C ARG A 159 7.58 2.55 -10.50
N LEU A 160 7.16 1.79 -9.47
CA LEU A 160 6.04 2.17 -8.60
C LEU A 160 6.30 3.52 -7.94
N VAL A 161 7.46 3.68 -7.30
CA VAL A 161 7.84 4.93 -6.62
C VAL A 161 8.04 6.07 -7.61
N ARG A 162 8.64 5.81 -8.77
CA ARG A 162 8.82 6.82 -9.84
C ARG A 162 7.48 7.32 -10.36
N PHE A 163 6.52 6.42 -10.61
CA PHE A 163 5.17 6.81 -11.03
C PHE A 163 4.53 7.75 -10.01
N VAL A 164 4.55 7.40 -8.72
CA VAL A 164 4.00 8.26 -7.66
C VAL A 164 4.71 9.62 -7.61
N ARG A 165 6.05 9.62 -7.65
CA ARG A 165 6.87 10.85 -7.60
C ARG A 165 6.60 11.78 -8.78
N GLU A 166 6.42 11.21 -9.97
CA GLU A 166 6.21 11.99 -11.20
C GLU A 166 4.74 12.31 -11.46
N GLY A 167 3.82 11.87 -10.61
CA GLY A 167 2.39 12.14 -10.73
C GLY A 167 1.68 11.29 -11.80
N VAL A 168 2.17 10.07 -12.03
CA VAL A 168 1.55 9.07 -12.90
C VAL A 168 0.76 8.07 -12.07
N THR A 169 -0.53 7.95 -12.33
CA THR A 169 -1.44 7.06 -11.60
C THR A 169 -2.31 6.26 -12.56
N PRO A 170 -2.31 4.91 -12.52
CA PRO A 170 -3.19 4.12 -13.38
C PRO A 170 -4.67 4.33 -13.05
N LEU A 171 -5.51 4.34 -14.08
CA LEU A 171 -6.96 4.37 -13.92
C LEU A 171 -7.46 2.96 -13.63
N VAL A 172 -7.83 2.70 -12.38
CA VAL A 172 -8.20 1.37 -11.88
C VAL A 172 -9.70 1.31 -11.58
N PRO A 173 -10.47 0.36 -12.14
CA PRO A 173 -11.88 0.20 -11.82
C PRO A 173 -12.13 -0.21 -10.35
N GLU A 174 -13.25 0.24 -9.78
CA GLU A 174 -13.59 0.07 -8.36
C GLU A 174 -14.06 -1.34 -7.98
N PHE A 175 -14.67 -2.08 -8.89
CA PHE A 175 -15.21 -3.42 -8.60
C PHE A 175 -14.31 -4.53 -9.12
N GLY A 176 -14.22 -5.60 -8.33
CA GLY A 176 -13.60 -6.87 -8.71
C GLY A 176 -12.83 -7.56 -7.57
N SER A 177 -12.21 -6.81 -6.66
CA SER A 177 -11.53 -7.41 -5.51
C SER A 177 -12.54 -7.95 -4.48
N ILE A 178 -12.25 -9.12 -3.91
CA ILE A 178 -13.03 -9.73 -2.82
C ILE A 178 -12.32 -9.61 -1.45
N GLY A 179 -11.15 -9.00 -1.42
CA GLY A 179 -10.42 -8.70 -0.18
C GLY A 179 -9.90 -9.87 0.65
N ALA A 180 -9.87 -11.10 0.11
CA ALA A 180 -9.59 -12.31 0.90
C ALA A 180 -8.09 -12.67 1.02
N SER A 181 -7.32 -12.55 -0.07
CA SER A 181 -5.89 -12.91 -0.06
C SER A 181 -5.02 -12.12 -1.06
N GLY A 182 -5.64 -11.21 -1.81
CA GLY A 182 -4.95 -10.33 -2.73
C GLY A 182 -5.96 -9.43 -3.43
N ASP A 183 -5.59 -8.16 -3.60
CA ASP A 183 -6.30 -7.18 -4.42
C ASP A 183 -5.99 -7.44 -5.90
N LEU A 184 -6.18 -8.70 -6.34
CA LEU A 184 -5.67 -9.23 -7.61
C LEU A 184 -6.09 -8.38 -8.80
N ILE A 185 -7.39 -8.05 -8.88
CA ILE A 185 -7.94 -7.27 -9.99
C ILE A 185 -7.33 -5.87 -10.01
N PRO A 186 -7.50 -5.00 -8.99
CA PRO A 186 -6.94 -3.64 -9.07
C PRO A 186 -5.40 -3.61 -9.13
N LEU A 187 -4.69 -4.54 -8.48
CA LEU A 187 -3.23 -4.66 -8.61
C LEU A 187 -2.79 -5.13 -10.00
N SER A 188 -3.63 -5.85 -10.76
CA SER A 188 -3.33 -6.19 -12.15
C SER A 188 -3.32 -4.98 -13.08
N TYR A 189 -4.16 -3.97 -12.83
CA TYR A 189 -4.11 -2.69 -13.56
C TYR A 189 -2.81 -1.94 -13.23
N ILE A 190 -2.42 -1.89 -11.95
CA ILE A 190 -1.14 -1.27 -11.54
C ILE A 190 0.06 -1.99 -12.19
N ALA A 191 0.10 -3.32 -12.14
CA ALA A 191 1.15 -4.13 -12.77
C ALA A 191 1.19 -3.92 -14.31
N SER A 192 0.02 -3.92 -14.96
CA SER A 192 -0.07 -3.66 -16.39
C SER A 192 0.44 -2.26 -16.76
N ALA A 193 0.25 -1.26 -15.88
CA ALA A 193 0.69 0.11 -16.13
C ALA A 193 2.20 0.26 -16.06
N ILE A 194 2.82 -0.24 -15.00
CA ILE A 194 4.27 -0.11 -14.83
C ILE A 194 5.06 -1.01 -15.80
N SER A 195 4.44 -2.07 -16.32
CA SER A 195 5.06 -2.94 -17.33
C SER A 195 4.97 -2.38 -18.74
N GLY A 196 3.91 -1.62 -19.07
CA GLY A 196 3.73 -1.02 -20.40
C GLY A 196 3.34 -2.01 -21.49
N GLN A 197 2.89 -3.21 -21.11
CA GLN A 197 2.58 -4.28 -22.08
C GLN A 197 1.19 -4.16 -22.71
N ASP A 198 0.36 -3.22 -22.23
CA ASP A 198 -1.02 -3.03 -22.70
C ASP A 198 -1.23 -1.59 -23.16
N GLU A 199 -1.33 -1.42 -24.48
CA GLU A 199 -1.60 -0.14 -25.16
C GLU A 199 -2.97 0.46 -24.81
N THR A 200 -3.91 -0.37 -24.37
CA THR A 200 -5.27 0.10 -24.04
C THR A 200 -5.37 0.67 -22.63
N LEU A 201 -4.40 0.35 -21.77
CA LEU A 201 -4.42 0.75 -20.37
C LEU A 201 -4.16 2.25 -20.24
N ARG A 202 -5.03 2.93 -19.49
CA ARG A 202 -4.98 4.38 -19.29
C ARG A 202 -4.41 4.76 -17.92
N VAL A 203 -3.66 5.85 -17.91
CA VAL A 203 -3.11 6.47 -16.70
C VAL A 203 -3.44 7.96 -16.69
N ASP A 204 -3.64 8.53 -15.52
CA ASP A 204 -3.55 9.97 -15.29
C ASP A 204 -2.07 10.34 -15.13
N PHE A 205 -1.61 11.32 -15.91
CA PHE A 205 -0.30 11.93 -15.76
C PHE A 205 -0.50 13.43 -15.50
N ARG A 206 -0.54 13.81 -14.21
CA ARG A 206 -0.75 15.20 -13.76
C ARG A 206 -2.01 15.84 -14.34
N GLY A 207 -3.12 15.09 -14.37
CA GLY A 207 -4.41 15.56 -14.90
C GLY A 207 -4.63 15.32 -16.39
N GLU A 208 -3.62 14.82 -17.13
CA GLU A 208 -3.77 14.40 -18.53
C GLU A 208 -3.92 12.88 -18.60
N VAL A 209 -5.01 12.39 -19.21
CA VAL A 209 -5.21 10.95 -19.42
C VAL A 209 -4.52 10.50 -20.71
N MET A 210 -3.63 9.52 -20.61
CA MET A 210 -2.88 8.95 -21.74
C MET A 210 -2.71 7.44 -21.62
N SER A 211 -2.10 6.79 -22.62
CA SER A 211 -1.78 5.36 -22.52
C SER A 211 -0.60 5.12 -21.56
N ALA A 212 -0.56 3.95 -20.92
CA ALA A 212 0.56 3.59 -20.05
C ALA A 212 1.92 3.55 -20.80
N PRO A 213 2.01 3.03 -22.04
CA PRO A 213 3.25 3.09 -22.84
C PRO A 213 3.72 4.52 -23.16
N GLU A 214 2.80 5.45 -23.43
CA GLU A 214 3.11 6.88 -23.63
C GLU A 214 3.70 7.49 -22.37
N ALA A 215 3.10 7.22 -21.20
CA ALA A 215 3.60 7.69 -19.92
C ALA A 215 4.99 7.11 -19.60
N LEU A 216 5.23 5.81 -19.86
CA LEU A 216 6.55 5.19 -19.70
C LEU A 216 7.61 5.84 -20.59
N THR A 217 7.27 6.10 -21.86
CA THR A 217 8.18 6.81 -22.79
C THR A 217 8.54 8.20 -22.26
N LYS A 218 7.55 8.97 -21.77
CA LYS A 218 7.79 10.28 -21.14
C LYS A 218 8.69 10.19 -19.89
N LEU A 219 8.65 9.06 -19.18
CA LEU A 219 9.50 8.78 -18.02
C LEU A 219 10.87 8.17 -18.37
N GLY A 220 11.16 7.93 -19.65
CA GLY A 220 12.41 7.30 -20.10
C GLY A 220 12.48 5.80 -19.83
N TYR A 221 11.34 5.12 -19.67
CA TYR A 221 11.27 3.68 -19.47
C TYR A 221 10.79 2.95 -20.72
N GLU A 222 11.40 1.80 -20.96
CA GLU A 222 10.93 0.83 -21.95
C GLU A 222 9.86 -0.11 -21.38
N THR A 223 9.01 -0.65 -22.25
CA THR A 223 8.12 -1.76 -21.91
C THR A 223 8.93 -2.97 -21.44
N LYS A 224 8.47 -3.65 -20.38
CA LYS A 224 9.20 -4.78 -19.80
C LYS A 224 8.28 -5.91 -19.37
N ARG A 225 8.76 -7.13 -19.55
CA ARG A 225 8.05 -8.36 -19.15
C ARG A 225 8.40 -8.78 -17.74
N TYR A 226 7.42 -9.39 -17.08
CA TYR A 226 7.61 -10.04 -15.78
C TYR A 226 8.34 -11.37 -15.95
N ASN A 227 9.34 -11.60 -15.10
CA ASN A 227 9.99 -12.90 -14.95
C ASN A 227 9.11 -13.81 -14.08
N ALA A 228 9.50 -15.08 -13.93
CA ALA A 228 8.86 -16.03 -13.03
C ALA A 228 8.63 -15.41 -11.63
N LYS A 229 7.49 -15.74 -11.01
CA LYS A 229 6.97 -15.18 -9.74
C LYS A 229 6.58 -13.70 -9.73
N GLU A 230 7.14 -12.84 -10.59
CA GLU A 230 7.00 -11.39 -10.44
C GLU A 230 5.57 -10.88 -10.67
N GLY A 231 4.84 -11.45 -11.63
CA GLY A 231 3.43 -11.11 -11.85
C GLY A 231 2.59 -11.45 -10.62
N LEU A 232 2.77 -12.65 -10.05
CA LEU A 232 2.09 -13.03 -8.82
C LEU A 232 2.53 -12.15 -7.63
N ALA A 233 3.80 -11.78 -7.54
CA ALA A 233 4.29 -10.87 -6.51
C ALA A 233 3.64 -9.50 -6.59
N MET A 234 3.40 -8.96 -7.79
CA MET A 234 2.68 -7.70 -7.97
C MET A 234 1.22 -7.76 -7.55
N LEU A 235 0.52 -8.85 -7.88
CA LEU A 235 -0.92 -8.98 -7.67
C LEU A 235 -1.29 -9.47 -6.26
N ASN A 236 -0.43 -10.27 -5.64
CA ASN A 236 -0.74 -10.95 -4.38
C ASN A 236 -0.40 -10.06 -3.16
N GLY A 237 -1.30 -9.14 -2.84
CA GLY A 237 -1.23 -8.36 -1.62
C GLY A 237 -2.49 -7.56 -1.34
N THR A 238 -2.62 -7.03 -0.13
CA THR A 238 -3.78 -6.25 0.32
C THR A 238 -3.60 -4.74 0.13
N SER A 239 -2.75 -4.33 -0.81
CA SER A 239 -2.26 -2.95 -0.87
C SER A 239 -3.36 -1.93 -1.18
N VAL A 240 -4.40 -2.31 -1.95
CA VAL A 240 -5.48 -1.38 -2.34
C VAL A 240 -6.48 -1.23 -1.21
N MET A 241 -6.91 -2.34 -0.59
CA MET A 241 -7.79 -2.26 0.58
C MET A 241 -7.08 -1.60 1.76
N THR A 242 -5.79 -1.87 1.97
CA THR A 242 -5.00 -1.23 3.03
C THR A 242 -4.83 0.25 2.75
N ALA A 243 -4.57 0.66 1.50
CA ALA A 243 -4.55 2.07 1.13
C ALA A 243 -5.88 2.78 1.44
N SER A 244 -6.99 2.19 1.02
CA SER A 244 -8.32 2.74 1.29
C SER A 244 -8.59 2.87 2.79
N ALA A 245 -8.28 1.83 3.57
CA ALA A 245 -8.46 1.84 5.01
C ALA A 245 -7.54 2.87 5.70
N SER A 246 -6.28 2.97 5.28
CA SER A 246 -5.31 3.92 5.84
C SER A 246 -5.76 5.37 5.63
N LEU A 247 -6.19 5.72 4.42
CA LEU A 247 -6.68 7.08 4.12
C LEU A 247 -7.96 7.39 4.90
N ALA A 248 -8.91 6.45 4.95
CA ALA A 248 -10.13 6.61 5.73
C ALA A 248 -9.87 6.75 7.24
N CYS A 249 -8.93 5.98 7.78
CA CYS A 249 -8.53 6.09 9.20
C CYS A 249 -7.91 7.46 9.49
N HIS A 250 -7.03 7.96 8.62
CA HIS A 250 -6.44 9.29 8.78
C HIS A 250 -7.52 10.39 8.78
N ASP A 251 -8.47 10.31 7.85
CA ASP A 251 -9.58 11.28 7.78
C ASP A 251 -10.48 11.19 9.01
N LEU A 252 -10.73 9.98 9.50
CA LEU A 252 -11.49 9.75 10.73
C LEU A 252 -10.81 10.38 11.96
N TYR A 253 -9.47 10.30 12.08
CA TYR A 253 -8.75 10.97 13.18
C TYR A 253 -8.94 12.48 13.13
N THR A 254 -8.85 13.08 11.94
CA THR A 254 -9.06 14.52 11.74
C THR A 254 -10.50 14.92 12.08
N LEU A 255 -11.49 14.15 11.60
CA LEU A 255 -12.90 14.41 11.86
C LEU A 255 -13.25 14.23 13.34
N MET A 256 -12.69 13.23 14.02
CA MET A 256 -12.91 13.01 15.44
C MET A 256 -12.44 14.20 16.28
N ALA A 257 -11.24 14.72 15.98
CA ALA A 257 -10.74 15.93 16.65
C ALA A 257 -11.62 17.15 16.37
N ALA A 258 -12.07 17.35 15.13
CA ALA A 258 -12.99 18.45 14.78
C ALA A 258 -14.32 18.33 15.53
N ILE A 259 -14.88 17.12 15.63
CA ILE A 259 -16.14 16.84 16.34
C ILE A 259 -16.04 17.24 17.82
N ILE A 260 -14.94 16.94 18.50
CA ILE A 260 -14.74 17.31 19.91
C ILE A 260 -14.80 18.84 20.07
N HIS A 261 -14.11 19.59 19.20
CA HIS A 261 -14.13 21.05 19.23
C HIS A 261 -15.52 21.63 18.96
N VAL A 262 -16.23 21.09 17.96
CA VAL A 262 -17.60 21.52 17.63
C VAL A 262 -18.56 21.28 18.81
N HIS A 263 -18.43 20.14 19.50
CA HIS A 263 -19.24 19.87 20.70
C HIS A 263 -18.94 20.88 21.82
N ALA A 264 -17.65 21.18 22.08
CA ALA A 264 -17.27 22.17 23.07
C ALA A 264 -17.85 23.56 22.75
N MET A 265 -17.76 24.00 21.50
CA MET A 265 -18.34 25.28 21.04
C MET A 265 -19.86 25.29 21.17
N THR A 266 -20.53 24.18 20.85
CA THR A 266 -21.99 24.04 20.97
C THR A 266 -22.44 24.17 22.42
N LEU A 267 -21.75 23.52 23.35
CA LEU A 267 -22.03 23.62 24.79
C LEU A 267 -21.86 25.05 25.31
N GLN A 268 -20.82 25.75 24.85
CA GLN A 268 -20.61 27.16 25.17
C GLN A 268 -21.73 28.05 24.64
N ALA A 269 -22.11 27.87 23.36
CA ALA A 269 -23.18 28.65 22.73
C ALA A 269 -24.54 28.45 23.42
N LEU A 270 -24.79 27.26 23.95
CA LEU A 270 -26.01 26.93 24.69
C LEU A 270 -25.94 27.28 26.19
N ALA A 271 -24.83 27.85 26.66
CA ALA A 271 -24.56 28.08 28.09
C ALA A 271 -24.80 26.82 28.96
N ALA A 272 -24.43 25.65 28.43
CA ALA A 272 -24.61 24.38 29.11
C ALA A 272 -23.66 24.25 30.32
N SER A 273 -24.10 23.52 31.35
CA SER A 273 -23.25 23.22 32.51
C SER A 273 -22.07 22.33 32.11
N ASN A 274 -20.88 22.66 32.61
CA ASN A 274 -19.68 21.84 32.42
C ASN A 274 -19.52 20.72 33.47
N GLN A 275 -20.42 20.64 34.46
CA GLN A 275 -20.37 19.63 35.53
C GLN A 275 -20.26 18.17 35.02
N PRO A 276 -20.96 17.75 33.93
CA PRO A 276 -20.82 16.39 33.41
C PRO A 276 -19.41 16.04 32.91
N PHE A 277 -18.56 17.04 32.63
CA PHE A 277 -17.18 16.86 32.17
C PHE A 277 -16.16 16.86 33.32
N HIS A 278 -16.60 16.96 34.57
CA HIS A 278 -15.70 16.99 35.72
C HIS A 278 -14.80 15.73 35.77
N PRO A 279 -13.47 15.87 35.97
CA PRO A 279 -12.52 14.76 35.85
C PRO A 279 -12.82 13.55 36.75
N PHE A 280 -13.40 13.79 37.94
CA PHE A 280 -13.86 12.73 38.84
C PHE A 280 -14.84 11.76 38.16
N LEU A 281 -15.81 12.28 37.40
CA LEU A 281 -16.83 11.48 36.73
C LEU A 281 -16.24 10.64 35.58
N GLN A 282 -15.30 11.21 34.82
CA GLN A 282 -14.63 10.49 33.74
C GLN A 282 -13.74 9.36 34.29
N LYS A 283 -12.96 9.67 35.34
CA LYS A 283 -12.02 8.73 35.95
C LYS A 283 -12.70 7.50 36.55
N ILE A 284 -13.88 7.65 37.15
CA ILE A 284 -14.63 6.53 37.73
C ILE A 284 -15.13 5.55 36.66
N LYS A 285 -15.51 6.04 35.47
CA LYS A 285 -15.96 5.17 34.36
C LYS A 285 -14.81 4.42 33.69
N GLY A 286 -13.60 4.99 33.69
CA GLY A 286 -12.37 4.29 33.29
C GLY A 286 -12.21 4.02 31.79
N HIS A 287 -13.06 4.58 30.92
CA HIS A 287 -12.90 4.48 29.47
C HIS A 287 -11.88 5.49 28.96
N GLN A 288 -10.77 5.03 28.36
CA GLN A 288 -9.68 5.91 27.92
C GLN A 288 -10.15 7.02 26.97
N GLY A 289 -10.94 6.69 25.95
CA GLY A 289 -11.47 7.68 25.01
C GLY A 289 -12.48 8.69 25.59
N GLN A 290 -12.91 8.51 26.85
CA GLN A 290 -13.81 9.44 27.56
C GLN A 290 -13.05 10.32 28.56
N VAL A 291 -11.89 9.86 29.05
CA VAL A 291 -11.07 10.59 30.03
C VAL A 291 -10.25 11.70 29.38
N VAL A 292 -9.92 11.52 28.10
CA VAL A 292 -9.15 12.44 27.26
C VAL A 292 -10.04 13.57 26.75
#